data_AF-A0A8S0ZQZ2-F1
#
_entry.id   AF-A0A8S0ZQZ2-F1
#
_cell.length_a   1.000
_cell.length_b   1.000
_cell.length_c   1.000
_cell.angle_alpha   90.00
_cell.angle_beta   90.00
_cell.angle_gamma   90.00
#
_symmetry.space_group_name_H-M   'P 1'
#
loop_
_entity.id
_entity.type
_entity.pdbx_description
1 polymer ?
#
loop_
_entity_poly.entity_id
_entity_poly.type
_entity_poly.pdbx_seq_one_letter_code
_entity_poly.pdbx_strand_id
1 'polypeptide(L)'
;MNIRSLGGSKYWLMLKDDFTHYRTCYFMKTKSEAPAKIESYLRLVENQLGRRVKSLRSDNGTELKMDKLGIFHTFTNVDTPEQNERVEREMRTIFEAARAEIQADGLDERLWAEAMNHAIFTIN
;
A
#
# COMPACT_ATOMS: atom_id res chain seq x y z
N MET A 1 2.39 4.62 13.64
CA MET A 1 3.00 4.66 14.99
C MET A 1 4.36 5.29 14.86
N ASN A 2 4.86 6.00 15.88
CA ASN A 2 6.20 6.62 15.82
C ASN A 2 7.33 5.62 16.15
N ILE A 3 7.03 4.32 16.12
CA ILE A 3 7.94 3.21 16.40
C ILE A 3 8.25 2.46 15.10
N ARG A 4 9.48 1.96 14.98
CA ARG A 4 9.85 1.07 13.89
C ARG A 4 9.24 -0.32 14.13
N SER A 5 8.85 -1.01 13.07
CA SER A 5 8.39 -2.40 13.20
C SER A 5 9.55 -3.31 13.66
N LEU A 6 9.26 -4.57 13.99
CA LEU A 6 10.30 -5.57 14.27
C LEU A 6 11.32 -5.70 13.12
N GLY A 7 10.86 -5.63 11.87
CA GLY A 7 11.70 -5.60 10.67
C GLY A 7 12.43 -4.27 10.41
N GLY A 8 12.22 -3.26 11.26
CA GLY A 8 12.84 -1.93 11.16
C GLY A 8 12.14 -0.98 10.19
N SER A 9 10.96 -1.32 9.68
CA SER A 9 10.20 -0.47 8.77
C SER A 9 9.60 0.73 9.49
N LYS A 10 9.45 1.85 8.78
CA LYS A 10 8.85 3.10 9.27
C LYS A 10 7.67 3.56 8.39
N TYR A 11 7.68 3.17 7.13
CA TYR A 11 6.67 3.52 6.14
C TYR A 11 6.00 2.25 5.62
N TRP A 12 4.86 2.42 4.98
CA TRP A 12 4.15 1.35 4.32
C TRP A 12 3.51 1.90 3.05
N LEU A 13 3.29 1.01 2.08
CA LEU A 13 2.66 1.29 0.81
C LEU A 13 1.52 0.29 0.64
N MET A 14 0.35 0.78 0.26
CA MET A 14 -0.77 -0.05 -0.16
C MET A 14 -0.94 0.06 -1.68
N LEU A 15 -1.07 -1.09 -2.34
CA LEU A 15 -1.49 -1.19 -3.73
C LEU A 15 -2.82 -1.91 -3.75
N LYS A 16 -3.80 -1.31 -4.40
CA LYS A 16 -5.13 -1.86 -4.57
C LYS A 16 -5.39 -2.11 -6.05
N ASP A 17 -5.81 -3.31 -6.39
CA ASP A 17 -6.35 -3.59 -7.71
C ASP A 17 -7.78 -3.04 -7.81
N ASP A 18 -8.04 -2.22 -8.83
CA ASP A 18 -9.34 -1.55 -8.96
C ASP A 18 -10.46 -2.52 -9.36
N PHE A 19 -10.14 -3.58 -10.10
CA PHE A 19 -11.11 -4.56 -10.58
C PHE A 19 -11.52 -5.56 -9.49
N THR A 20 -10.55 -6.21 -8.84
CA THR A 20 -10.81 -7.22 -7.81
C THR A 20 -10.97 -6.63 -6.41
N HIS A 21 -10.61 -5.36 -6.22
CA HIS A 21 -10.45 -4.73 -4.92
C HIS A 21 -9.40 -5.39 -4.01
N TYR A 22 -8.60 -6.32 -4.52
CA TYR A 22 -7.55 -6.98 -3.76
C TYR A 22 -6.46 -5.99 -3.36
N ARG A 23 -6.03 -6.04 -2.10
CA ARG A 23 -5.03 -5.13 -1.53
C ARG A 23 -3.75 -5.86 -1.22
N THR A 24 -2.62 -5.25 -1.56
CA THR A 24 -1.29 -5.72 -1.21
C THR A 24 -0.56 -4.62 -0.45
N CYS A 25 0.08 -4.96 0.66
CA CYS A 25 0.93 -4.03 1.41
C CYS A 25 2.41 -4.37 1.29
N TYR A 26 3.23 -3.32 1.29
CA TYR A 26 4.68 -3.40 1.43
C TYR A 26 5.14 -2.51 2.58
N PHE A 27 6.00 -3.03 3.44
CA PHE A 27 6.62 -2.28 4.54
C PHE A 27 8.02 -1.83 4.14
N MET A 28 8.37 -0.59 4.46
CA MET A 28 9.57 0.10 3.98
C MET A 28 10.28 0.85 5.10
N LYS A 29 11.62 0.92 5.03
CA LYS A 29 12.45 1.71 5.96
C LYS A 29 12.54 3.16 5.51
N THR A 30 12.60 3.40 4.21
CA THR A 30 12.57 4.73 3.59
C THR A 30 11.50 4.81 2.51
N LYS A 31 10.98 6.02 2.24
CA LYS A 31 9.97 6.19 1.18
C LYS A 31 10.52 5.94 -0.24
N SER A 32 11.83 6.11 -0.43
CA SER A 32 12.54 5.84 -1.69
C SER A 32 12.48 4.37 -2.14
N GLU A 33 12.04 3.45 -1.28
CA GLU A 33 11.82 2.05 -1.63
C GLU A 33 10.53 1.84 -2.44
N ALA A 34 9.58 2.79 -2.42
CA ALA A 34 8.25 2.63 -3.01
C ALA A 34 8.28 2.28 -4.51
N PRO A 35 9.10 2.93 -5.37
CA PRO A 35 9.14 2.60 -6.79
C PRO A 35 9.54 1.13 -7.05
N ALA A 36 10.53 0.62 -6.31
CA ALA A 36 10.99 -0.76 -6.46
C ALA A 36 9.93 -1.78 -5.99
N LYS A 37 9.17 -1.46 -4.94
CA LYS A 37 8.04 -2.29 -4.48
C LYS A 37 6.90 -2.32 -5.50
N ILE A 38 6.57 -1.18 -6.10
CA ILE A 38 5.55 -1.10 -7.15
C ILE A 38 5.98 -1.92 -8.38
N GLU A 39 7.22 -1.78 -8.83
CA GLU A 39 7.73 -2.58 -9.96
C GLU A 39 7.65 -4.09 -9.66
N SER A 40 8.02 -4.50 -8.44
CA SER A 40 7.93 -5.90 -8.01
C SER A 40 6.48 -6.40 -8.02
N TYR A 41 5.54 -5.58 -7.57
CA TYR A 41 4.11 -5.89 -7.60
C TYR A 41 3.60 -6.07 -9.03
N LEU A 42 3.94 -5.14 -9.93
CA LEU A 42 3.51 -5.20 -11.32
C LEU A 42 3.99 -6.48 -12.01
N ARG A 43 5.27 -6.84 -11.81
CA ARG A 43 5.83 -8.10 -12.32
C ARG A 43 5.15 -9.33 -11.72
N LEU A 44 4.80 -9.29 -10.43
CA LEU A 44 4.09 -10.38 -9.76
C LEU A 44 2.70 -10.59 -10.36
N VAL A 45 1.93 -9.51 -10.51
CA VAL A 45 0.58 -9.54 -11.09
C VAL A 45 0.62 -10.04 -12.54
N GLU A 46 1.58 -9.56 -13.33
CA GLU A 46 1.79 -10.03 -14.70
C GLU A 46 2.07 -11.53 -14.77
N ASN A 47 2.97 -12.03 -13.91
CA ASN A 47 3.33 -13.45 -13.86
C ASN A 47 2.18 -14.34 -13.36
N GLN A 48 1.38 -13.86 -12.40
CA GLN A 48 0.30 -14.64 -11.80
C GLN A 48 -0.97 -14.67 -12.66
N LEU A 49 -1.34 -13.53 -13.25
CA LEU A 49 -2.61 -13.39 -13.97
C LEU A 49 -2.46 -13.46 -15.49
N GLY A 50 -1.23 -13.43 -16.01
CA GLY A 50 -0.95 -13.34 -17.45
C GLY A 50 -1.45 -12.04 -18.07
N ARG A 51 -1.68 -11.00 -17.25
CA ARG A 51 -2.27 -9.71 -17.66
C ARG A 51 -1.33 -8.58 -17.32
N ARG A 52 -1.06 -7.73 -18.31
CA ARG A 52 -0.28 -6.50 -18.15
C ARG A 52 -1.13 -5.39 -17.54
N VAL A 53 -0.62 -4.79 -16.47
CA VAL A 53 -1.22 -3.59 -15.88
C VAL A 53 -1.04 -2.43 -16.86
N LYS A 54 -2.16 -1.79 -17.24
CA LYS A 54 -2.16 -0.73 -18.26
C LYS A 54 -1.99 0.66 -17.66
N SER A 55 -2.50 0.86 -16.46
CA SER A 55 -2.50 2.16 -15.78
C SER A 55 -2.23 1.99 -14.31
N LEU A 56 -1.41 2.88 -13.77
CA LEU A 56 -1.20 3.06 -12.34
C LEU A 56 -1.78 4.42 -11.96
N ARG A 57 -2.47 4.47 -10.82
CA ARG A 57 -2.95 5.73 -10.26
C ARG A 57 -2.31 5.95 -8.89
N SER A 58 -1.74 7.14 -8.69
CA SER A 58 -1.22 7.55 -7.38
C SER A 58 -1.59 9.01 -7.10
N ASP A 59 -1.39 9.42 -5.86
CA ASP A 59 -1.36 10.84 -5.54
C ASP A 59 -0.20 11.56 -6.27
N ASN A 60 -0.20 12.88 -6.23
CA ASN A 60 0.83 13.73 -6.83
C ASN A 60 2.18 13.66 -6.07
N GLY A 61 2.44 12.56 -5.36
CA GLY A 61 3.70 12.27 -4.69
C GLY A 61 4.84 12.28 -5.70
N THR A 62 5.74 13.25 -5.55
CA THR A 62 6.93 13.48 -6.39
C THR A 62 7.89 12.29 -6.45
N GLU A 63 7.71 11.31 -5.58
CA GLU A 63 8.55 10.12 -5.41
C GLU A 63 8.26 9.01 -6.45
N LEU A 64 7.16 9.12 -7.20
CA LEU A 64 6.69 8.10 -8.15
C LEU A 64 6.85 8.57 -9.60
N LYS A 65 8.08 8.82 -10.07
CA LYS A 65 8.31 8.97 -11.52
C LYS A 65 8.46 7.58 -12.15
N MET A 66 7.34 7.01 -12.59
CA MET A 66 7.27 5.65 -13.15
C MET A 66 7.46 5.59 -14.68
N ASP A 67 7.97 6.66 -15.30
CA ASP A 67 8.11 6.83 -16.76
C ASP A 67 8.80 5.64 -17.46
N LYS A 68 9.66 4.91 -16.74
CA LYS A 68 10.42 3.76 -17.27
C LYS A 68 9.64 2.46 -17.41
N LEU A 69 8.44 2.35 -16.84
CA LEU A 69 7.67 1.09 -16.82
C LEU A 69 6.74 0.91 -18.03
N GLY A 70 6.59 1.94 -18.87
CA GLY A 70 5.69 1.90 -20.03
C GLY A 70 4.21 1.71 -19.65
N ILE A 71 3.85 2.12 -18.43
CA ILE A 71 2.49 2.09 -17.88
C ILE A 71 1.95 3.52 -17.89
N PHE A 72 0.67 3.68 -18.21
CA PHE A 72 0.03 4.99 -18.15
C PHE A 72 -0.13 5.42 -16.69
N HIS A 73 0.74 6.31 -16.22
CA HIS A 73 0.66 6.84 -14.86
C HIS A 73 -0.30 8.03 -14.83
N THR A 74 -1.44 7.85 -14.18
CA THR A 74 -2.38 8.93 -13.90
C THR A 74 -2.13 9.45 -12.48
N PHE A 75 -1.74 10.71 -12.35
CA PHE A 75 -1.82 11.38 -11.07
C PHE A 75 -3.29 11.72 -10.80
N THR A 76 -3.77 11.50 -9.57
CA THR A 76 -5.10 11.99 -9.20
C THR A 76 -5.13 13.50 -9.40
N ASN A 77 -6.07 13.99 -10.22
CA ASN A 77 -6.33 15.42 -10.34
C ASN A 77 -6.73 15.97 -8.97
N VAL A 78 -6.34 17.22 -8.70
CA VAL A 78 -6.83 17.99 -7.54
C VAL A 78 -8.37 17.96 -7.48
N ASP A 79 -9.04 17.82 -8.63
CA ASP A 79 -10.49 17.85 -8.80
C ASP A 79 -11.22 16.50 -8.65
N THR A 80 -10.54 15.39 -8.35
CA THR A 80 -11.20 14.13 -7.95
C THR A 80 -10.80 13.67 -6.54
N PRO A 81 -11.03 14.52 -5.50
CA PRO A 81 -10.69 14.20 -4.12
C PRO A 81 -11.39 12.94 -3.63
N GLU A 82 -12.62 12.66 -4.07
CA GLU A 82 -13.42 11.51 -3.61
C GLU A 82 -12.71 10.15 -3.78
N GLN A 83 -11.95 9.96 -4.86
CA GLN A 83 -11.24 8.70 -5.09
C GLN A 83 -9.98 8.58 -4.24
N ASN A 84 -9.27 9.69 -3.99
CA ASN A 84 -8.14 9.70 -3.06
C ASN A 84 -8.63 9.53 -1.62
N GLU A 85 -9.72 10.20 -1.26
CA GLU A 85 -10.40 10.05 0.02
C GLU A 85 -10.81 8.61 0.28
N ARG A 86 -11.26 7.86 -0.74
CA ARG A 86 -11.63 6.45 -0.56
C ARG A 86 -10.43 5.59 -0.16
N VAL A 87 -9.29 5.80 -0.83
CA VAL A 87 -8.03 5.10 -0.50
C VAL A 87 -7.52 5.54 0.87
N GLU A 88 -7.57 6.84 1.19
CA GLU A 88 -7.15 7.36 2.50
C GLU A 88 -8.01 6.81 3.66
N ARG A 89 -9.33 6.71 3.47
CA ARG A 89 -10.24 6.09 4.45
C ARG A 89 -9.92 4.62 4.65
N GLU A 90 -9.69 3.90 3.56
CA GLU A 90 -9.33 2.48 3.60
C GLU A 90 -7.98 2.23 4.29
N MET A 91 -6.98 3.07 3.99
CA MET A 91 -5.69 3.06 4.68
C MET A 91 -5.86 3.29 6.18
N ARG A 92 -6.74 4.22 6.57
CA ARG A 92 -7.06 4.51 7.97
C ARG A 92 -7.74 3.34 8.66
N THR A 93 -8.74 2.72 8.03
CA THR A 93 -9.44 1.55 8.56
C THR A 93 -8.47 0.40 8.83
N ILE A 94 -7.56 0.11 7.90
CA ILE A 94 -6.54 -0.94 8.08
C ILE A 94 -5.61 -0.62 9.25
N PHE A 95 -5.18 0.65 9.33
CA PHE A 95 -4.30 1.09 10.40
C PHE A 95 -4.97 1.04 11.78
N GLU A 96 -6.25 1.41 11.87
CA GLU A 96 -7.05 1.32 13.08
C GLU A 96 -7.31 -0.13 13.49
N ALA A 97 -7.62 -1.02 12.55
CA ALA A 97 -7.78 -2.45 12.81
C ALA A 97 -6.51 -3.08 13.39
N ALA A 98 -5.35 -2.81 12.79
CA ALA A 98 -4.07 -3.29 13.29
C ALA A 98 -3.76 -2.78 14.70
N ARG A 99 -4.10 -1.51 14.99
CA ARG A 99 -3.93 -0.94 16.33
C ARG A 99 -4.86 -1.58 17.35
N ALA A 100 -6.11 -1.85 16.97
CA ALA A 100 -7.09 -2.49 17.83
C ALA A 100 -6.64 -3.92 18.18
N GLU A 101 -6.15 -4.68 17.21
CA GLU A 101 -5.61 -6.04 17.41
C GLU A 101 -4.45 -6.04 18.41
N ILE A 102 -3.45 -5.17 18.20
CA ILE A 102 -2.31 -5.04 19.10
C ILE A 102 -2.76 -4.71 20.53
N GLN A 103 -3.72 -3.80 20.68
CA GLN A 103 -4.19 -3.35 21.99
C GLN A 103 -5.05 -4.42 22.69
N ALA A 104 -5.88 -5.15 21.95
CA ALA A 104 -6.75 -6.19 22.49
C ALA A 104 -5.93 -7.37 23.06
N ASP A 105 -4.88 -7.77 22.34
CA ASP A 105 -4.07 -8.94 22.69
C ASP A 105 -2.83 -8.59 23.53
N GLY A 106 -2.63 -7.31 23.85
CA GLY A 106 -1.47 -6.84 24.63
C GLY A 106 -0.14 -7.08 23.92
N LEU A 107 -0.13 -7.03 22.58
CA LEU A 107 1.04 -7.26 21.75
C LEU A 107 2.00 -6.06 21.79
N ASP A 108 3.26 -6.32 21.44
CA ASP A 108 4.25 -5.28 21.28
C ASP A 108 3.89 -4.36 20.09
N GLU A 109 3.90 -3.03 20.28
CA GLU A 109 3.63 -2.07 19.21
C GLU A 109 4.55 -2.23 17.99
N ARG A 110 5.73 -2.83 18.16
CA ARG A 110 6.65 -3.16 17.07
C ARG A 110 6.07 -4.18 16.07
N LEU A 111 5.01 -4.89 16.44
CA LEU A 111 4.28 -5.82 15.57
C LEU A 111 3.30 -5.14 14.61
N TRP A 112 3.29 -3.80 14.54
CA TRP A 112 2.35 -3.07 13.69
C TRP A 112 2.39 -3.48 12.21
N ALA A 113 3.55 -3.88 11.68
CA ALA A 113 3.63 -4.31 10.29
C ALA A 113 2.93 -5.66 10.09
N GLU A 114 3.17 -6.60 11.00
CA GLU A 114 2.56 -7.93 11.02
C GLU A 114 1.04 -7.83 11.23
N ALA A 115 0.60 -7.01 12.20
CA ALA A 115 -0.82 -6.75 12.46
C ALA A 115 -1.52 -6.08 11.26
N MET A 116 -0.87 -5.15 10.57
CA MET A 116 -1.41 -4.56 9.34
C MET A 116 -1.54 -5.58 8.21
N ASN A 117 -0.56 -6.47 8.07
CA ASN A 117 -0.62 -7.55 7.07
C ASN A 117 -1.77 -8.51 7.38
N HIS A 118 -2.00 -8.84 8.65
CA HIS A 118 -3.12 -9.64 9.10
C HIS A 118 -4.48 -8.94 8.89
N ALA A 119 -4.58 -7.65 9.21
CA ALA A 119 -5.77 -6.85 8.95
C ALA A 119 -6.12 -6.84 7.44
N ILE A 120 -5.12 -6.68 6.57
CA ILE A 120 -5.33 -6.74 5.11
C ILE A 120 -5.76 -8.14 4.66
N PHE A 121 -5.14 -9.19 5.20
CA PHE A 121 -5.54 -10.56 4.92
C PHE A 121 -7.01 -10.83 5.29
N THR A 122 -7.52 -10.19 6.35
CA THR A 122 -8.91 -10.31 6.78
C THR A 122 -9.88 -9.50 5.91
N ILE A 123 -9.40 -8.43 5.26
CA ILE A 123 -10.20 -7.53 4.41
C ILE A 123 -10.30 -8.03 2.96
N ASN A 124 -9.30 -8.77 2.49
CA ASN A 124 -9.27 -9.38 1.16
C ASN A 124 -10.17 -10.61 1.08
#